data_AF-A0A8U0M2X0-F1
#
_entry.id   AF-A0A8U0M2X0-F1
#
_cell.length_a   1.000
_cell.length_b   1.000
_cell.length_c   1.000
_cell.angle_alpha   90.00
_cell.angle_beta   90.00
_cell.angle_gamma   90.00
#
_symmetry.space_group_name_H-M   'P 1'
#
loop_
_entity.id
_entity.type
_entity.pdbx_description
1 polymer ?
#
loop_
_entity_poly.entity_id
_entity_poly.type
_entity_poly.pdbx_seq_one_letter_code
_entity_poly.pdbx_strand_id
1 'polypeptide(L)' 'MAANKLIVVTGFGLHDPSGRTRAYLNVSQEEAVQRFKDFYETRDKPQVDVIEFDDELALDVGRTNQVIIST' A
#
# COMPACT_ATOMS: atom_id res chain seq x y z
N MET A 1 16.84 14.37 -9.47
CA MET A 1 16.47 13.03 -9.94
C MET A 1 15.02 12.81 -9.54
N ALA A 2 14.19 12.19 -10.38
CA ALA A 2 12.81 11.92 -10.00
C ALA A 2 12.82 10.78 -8.97
N ALA A 3 12.48 11.08 -7.71
CA ALA A 3 12.35 10.05 -6.69
C ALA A 3 11.17 9.14 -7.04
N ASN A 4 11.41 7.83 -7.07
CA ASN A 4 10.35 6.84 -7.23
C ASN A 4 9.48 6.84 -5.97
N LYS A 5 8.17 6.67 -6.15
CA LYS A 5 7.22 6.68 -5.03
C LYS A 5 6.46 5.38 -4.99
N LEU A 6 6.60 4.64 -3.90
CA LEU A 6 5.77 3.48 -3.59
C LEU A 6 4.68 3.91 -2.61
N ILE A 7 3.42 3.74 -3.00
CA ILE A 7 2.26 4.03 -2.17
C ILE A 7 1.67 2.70 -1.69
N VAL A 8 1.75 2.46 -0.39
CA VAL A 8 1.18 1.28 0.26
C VAL A 8 -0.17 1.66 0.84
N VAL A 9 -1.22 1.00 0.39
CA VAL A 9 -2.59 1.18 0.86
C VAL A 9 -2.99 -0.07 1.63
N THR A 10 -3.32 0.11 2.91
CA THR A 10 -3.81 -0.95 3.80
C THR A 10 -5.23 -0.63 4.22
N GLY A 11 -6.16 -1.57 4.03
CA GLY A 11 -7.53 -1.38 4.46
C GLY A 11 -8.18 -2.68 4.91
N PHE A 12 -9.23 -2.53 5.70
CA PHE A 12 -10.00 -3.64 6.23
C PHE A 12 -11.25 -3.85 5.38
N GLY A 13 -11.50 -5.11 5.01
CA GLY A 13 -12.68 -5.48 4.25
C GLY A 13 -13.93 -5.30 5.11
N LEU A 14 -15.04 -4.92 4.49
CA LEU A 14 -16.32 -4.74 5.20
C LEU A 14 -16.81 -6.03 5.88
N HIS A 15 -16.49 -7.18 5.29
CA HIS A 15 -16.86 -8.51 5.76
C HIS A 15 -15.66 -9.39 6.16
N ASP A 16 -14.43 -8.90 5.98
CA ASP A 16 -13.21 -9.66 6.24
C ASP A 16 -12.27 -8.81 7.13
N PRO A 17 -12.06 -9.21 8.40
CA PRO A 17 -11.15 -8.52 9.31
C PRO A 17 -9.68 -8.71 8.95
N SER A 18 -9.37 -9.58 7.98
CA SER A 18 -8.02 -9.77 7.46
C SER A 18 -7.67 -8.54 6.63
N GLY A 19 -7.00 -7.57 7.27
CA GLY A 19 -6.48 -6.38 6.62
C GLY A 19 -5.78 -6.74 5.30
N ARG A 20 -6.18 -6.08 4.22
CA ARG A 20 -5.59 -6.24 2.90
C ARG A 20 -4.64 -5.09 2.66
N THR A 21 -3.44 -5.41 2.18
CA THR A 21 -2.43 -4.42 1.83
C THR A 21 -2.08 -4.56 0.36
N ARG A 22 -1.98 -3.43 -0.34
CA ARG A 22 -1.45 -3.36 -1.72
C ARG A 22 -0.49 -2.20 -1.84
N ALA A 23 0.55 -2.39 -2.65
CA ALA A 23 1.49 -1.35 -2.98
C ALA A 23 1.33 -0.94 -4.45
N TYR A 24 1.49 0.34 -4.74
CA TYR A 24 1.39 0.93 -6.07
C TYR A 24 2.61 1.80 -6.32
N LEU A 25 3.31 1.56 -7.43
CA LEU A 25 4.52 2.29 -7.79
C LEU A 25 4.21 3.41 -8.79
N ASN A 26 4.74 4.61 -8.55
CA ASN A 26 4.71 5.77 -9.45
C ASN A 26 3.28 6.20 -9.86
N VAL A 27 2.31 6.03 -8.96
CA VAL A 27 0.95 6.56 -9.09
C VAL A 27 0.70 7.66 -8.06
N SER A 28 -0.36 8.45 -8.24
CA SER A 28 -0.79 9.40 -7.21
C SER A 28 -1.47 8.67 -6.04
N GLN A 29 -1.46 9.30 -4.86
CA GLN A 29 -2.11 8.77 -3.67
C GLN A 29 -3.61 8.56 -3.88
N GLU A 30 -4.27 9.50 -4.54
CA GLU A 30 -5.70 9.44 -4.85
C GLU A 30 -6.02 8.27 -5.78
N GLU A 31 -5.19 8.06 -6.82
CA GLU A 31 -5.34 6.95 -7.76
C GLU A 31 -5.11 5.60 -7.07
N ALA A 32 -4.09 5.49 -6.22
CA ALA A 32 -3.83 4.29 -5.44
C ALA A 32 -5.00 3.92 -4.53
N VAL A 33 -5.57 4.91 -3.83
CA VAL A 33 -6.73 4.71 -2.93
C VAL A 33 -7.98 4.33 -3.72
N GLN A 34 -8.25 4.98 -4.86
CA GLN A 34 -9.40 4.65 -5.68
C GLN A 34 -9.30 3.22 -6.21
N ARG A 35 -8.15 2.83 -6.77
CA ARG A 35 -7.89 1.46 -7.24
C ARG A 35 -7.98 0.42 -6.13
N PHE A 36 -7.60 0.78 -4.91
CA PHE A 36 -7.73 -0.10 -3.76
C PHE A 36 -9.20 -0.34 -3.40
N LYS A 37 -10.02 0.72 -3.38
CA LYS A 37 -11.47 0.65 -3.11
C LYS A 37 -12.25 -0.05 -4.23
N ASP A 38 -11.87 0.15 -5.48
CA ASP A 38 -12.49 -0.54 -6.62
C ASP A 38 -12.23 -2.06 -6.55
N PHE A 39 -11.10 -2.47 -5.97
CA PHE A 39 -10.73 -3.88 -5.85
C PHE A 39 -11.21 -4.52 -4.55
N TYR A 40 -11.35 -3.75 -3.48
CA TYR A 40 -11.79 -4.22 -2.17
C TYR A 40 -12.88 -3.30 -1.62
N GLU A 41 -14.05 -3.86 -1.32
CA GLU A 41 -15.08 -3.16 -0.55
C GLU A 41 -14.58 -2.91 0.88
N THR A 42 -14.03 -1.72 1.09
CA THR A 42 -13.51 -1.26 2.38
C THR A 42 -14.57 -0.51 3.16
N ARG A 43 -14.71 -0.81 4.45
CA ARG A 43 -15.64 -0.09 5.35
C ARG A 43 -15.08 1.21 5.88
N ASP A 44 -13.77 1.22 6.11
CA ASP A 44 -13.06 2.31 6.77
C ASP A 44 -12.14 3.05 5.80
N LYS A 45 -11.69 4.26 6.18
CA LYS A 45 -10.67 4.98 5.41
C LYS A 45 -9.39 4.11 5.41
N PRO A 46 -8.91 3.67 4.24
CA PRO A 46 -7.68 2.88 4.18
C PRO A 46 -6.51 3.73 4.67
N GLN A 47 -5.60 3.11 5.42
CA GLN A 47 -4.31 3.67 5.76
C GLN A 47 -3.46 3.76 4.50
N VAL A 48 -2.74 4.87 4.33
CA VAL A 48 -1.89 5.11 3.16
C VAL A 48 -0.52 5.54 3.64
N ASP A 49 0.49 4.74 3.29
CA ASP A 49 1.89 4.99 3.56
C ASP A 49 2.60 5.30 2.24
N VAL A 50 3.42 6.35 2.22
CA VAL A 50 4.18 6.76 1.03
C VAL A 50 5.66 6.59 1.32
N ILE A 51 6.33 5.80 0.50
CA ILE A 51 7.75 5.51 0.58
C ILE A 51 8.40 6.11 -0.64
N GLU A 52 9.27 7.09 -0.43
CA GLU A 52 10.07 7.70 -1.48
C GLU A 52 11.46 7.07 -1.47
N PHE A 53 11.96 6.70 -2.64
CA PHE A 53 13.27 6.07 -2.81
C PHE A 53 13.92 6.50 -4.13
N ASP A 54 15.25 6.49 -4.15
CA ASP A 54 16.01 6.99 -5.30
C ASP A 54 16.12 5.94 -6.41
N ASP A 55 16.77 4.79 -6.17
CA ASP A 55 17.05 3.77 -7.21
C ASP A 55 16.39 2.41 -6.90
N GLU A 56 16.59 1.86 -5.70
CA GLU A 56 16.12 0.52 -5.35
C GLU A 56 15.46 0.53 -3.96
N LEU A 57 14.35 -0.20 -3.83
CA LEU A 57 13.66 -0.45 -2.57
C LEU A 57 13.51 -1.96 -2.37
N ALA A 58 14.16 -2.49 -1.34
CA ALA A 58 14.02 -3.87 -0.92
C ALA A 58 12.97 -3.98 0.20
N LEU A 59 11.97 -4.84 0.00
CA LEU A 59 10.95 -5.14 1.01
C LEU A 59 11.13 -6.59 1.46
N ASP A 60 11.34 -6.82 2.75
CA ASP A 60 11.33 -8.16 3.31
C ASP A 60 9.88 -8.54 3.64
N VAL A 61 9.32 -9.45 2.84
CA VAL A 61 7.95 -9.94 3.02
C VAL A 61 8.03 -11.24 3.82
N GLY A 62 7.94 -11.12 5.15
CA GLY A 62 7.87 -12.28 6.03
C GLY A 62 6.69 -13.20 5.66
N ARG A 63 6.73 -14.47 6.11
CA ARG A 63 5.66 -15.49 5.87
C ARG A 63 4.27 -15.15 6.41
N THR A 64 4.10 -13.99 7.02
CA THR A 64 2.84 -13.42 7.46
C THR A 64 2.61 -12.20 6.56
N ASN A 65 1.39 -11.95 6.07
CA ASN A 65 1.02 -10.85 5.16
C ASN A 65 1.31 -9.41 5.69
N GLN A 66 2.44 -9.18 6.33
CA GLN A 66 2.92 -7.92 6.86
C GLN A 66 4.19 -7.58 6.09
N VAL A 67 4.13 -6.49 5.33
CA VAL A 67 5.30 -5.87 4.72
C VAL A 67 5.98 -5.07 5.82
N ILE A 68 7.18 -5.48 6.23
CA ILE A 68 7.99 -4.72 7.19
C ILE A 68 8.88 -3.78 6.38
N ILE A 69 8.61 -2.48 6.47
CA ILE A 69 9.44 -1.44 5.86
C ILE A 69 10.46 -1.04 6.91
N SER A 70 11.73 -1.39 6.68
CA SER A 70 12.85 -0.95 7.53
C SER A 70 13.59 0.16 6.79
N THR A 71 13.63 1.35 7.38
CA THR A 71 14.33 2.54 6.86
C THR A 71 15.79 2.54 7.28
#